data_AF-A0A0K2RQ67-F1
#
_entry.id   AF-A0A0K2RQ67-F1
#
_cell.length_a   1.000
_cell.length_b   1.000
_cell.length_c   1.000
_cell.angle_alpha   90.00
_cell.angle_beta   90.00
_cell.angle_gamma   90.00
#
_symmetry.space_group_name_H-M   'P 1'
#
loop_
_entity.id
_entity.type
_entity.pdbx_description
1 polymer ?
#
loop_
_entity_poly.entity_id
_entity_poly.type
_entity_poly.pdbx_seq_one_letter_code
_entity_poly.pdbx_strand_id
1 'polypeptide(L)'
;MLLGGEPFEEDILMWWNFVGRTHEEVAQAREDWEAQALLSDEDARNARFGWIHGHGPDAGAEAGRIPAPPMPGVQLKPRSRNRATD
;
A
#
# COMPACT_ATOMS: atom_id res chain seq x y z
N MET A 1 -10.22 -20.65 15.20
CA MET A 1 -8.99 -20.44 14.40
C MET A 1 -7.93 -19.88 15.32
N LEU A 2 -6.69 -20.39 15.26
CA LEU A 2 -5.54 -19.91 16.03
C LEU A 2 -4.42 -19.56 15.05
N LEU A 3 -3.85 -18.37 15.21
CA LEU A 3 -2.70 -17.87 14.44
C LEU A 3 -1.60 -17.45 15.43
N GLY A 4 -0.33 -17.77 15.12
CA GLY A 4 0.84 -17.42 15.93
C GLY A 4 2.13 -17.48 15.12
N GLY A 5 3.19 -16.86 15.63
CA GLY A 5 4.50 -16.76 14.98
C GLY A 5 5.50 -15.94 15.83
N GLU A 6 6.76 -15.92 15.42
CA GLU A 6 7.78 -15.09 16.06
C GLU A 6 7.45 -13.59 15.91
N PRO A 7 7.65 -12.76 16.95
CA PRO A 7 7.48 -11.31 16.82
C PRO A 7 8.41 -10.71 15.77
N PHE A 8 7.94 -9.72 15.00
CA PHE A 8 8.81 -8.93 14.14
C PHE A 8 9.77 -8.06 14.97
N GLU A 9 11.04 -8.06 14.59
CA GLU A 9 12.08 -7.19 15.18
C GLU A 9 12.17 -5.81 14.52
N GLU A 10 11.51 -5.62 13.38
CA GLU A 10 11.49 -4.37 12.62
C GLU A 10 10.30 -3.48 13.03
N ASP A 11 10.51 -2.16 12.96
CA ASP A 11 9.42 -1.19 13.05
C ASP A 11 8.64 -1.18 11.73
N ILE A 12 7.34 -1.45 11.81
CA ILE A 12 6.46 -1.55 10.63
C ILE A 12 5.42 -0.43 10.66
N LEU A 13 5.22 0.22 9.52
CA LEU A 13 4.17 1.17 9.26
C LEU A 13 3.18 0.55 8.28
N MET A 14 1.91 0.50 8.67
CA MET A 14 0.83 0.05 7.79
C MET A 14 -0.23 1.15 7.67
N TRP A 15 -0.59 1.46 6.43
CA TRP A 15 -1.70 2.35 6.12
C TRP A 15 -2.36 1.87 4.83
N TRP A 16 -3.69 1.71 4.88
CA TRP A 16 -4.44 1.04 3.82
C TRP A 16 -3.80 -0.33 3.49
N ASN A 17 -3.57 -0.61 2.21
CA ASN A 17 -2.96 -1.85 1.73
C ASN A 17 -1.42 -1.75 1.61
N PHE A 18 -0.80 -0.69 2.15
CA PHE A 18 0.65 -0.51 2.10
C PHE A 18 1.30 -0.83 3.44
N VAL A 19 2.37 -1.61 3.38
CA VAL A 19 3.24 -1.93 4.51
C VAL A 19 4.65 -1.49 4.14
N GLY A 20 5.23 -0.63 4.97
CA GLY A 20 6.60 -0.12 4.83
C GLY A 20 7.25 0.08 6.20
N ARG A 21 8.41 0.72 6.23
CA ARG A 21 9.17 1.05 7.46
C ARG A 21 9.03 2.52 7.82
N THR A 22 8.82 3.40 6.84
CA THR A 22 8.71 4.85 7.04
C THR A 22 7.45 5.44 6.40
N HIS A 23 7.13 6.69 6.76
CA HIS A 23 6.03 7.42 6.14
C HIS A 23 6.29 7.64 4.65
N GLU A 24 7.53 7.97 4.28
CA GLU A 24 7.94 8.26 2.90
C GLU A 24 7.77 7.04 2.01
N GLU A 25 8.11 5.84 2.49
CA GLU A 25 7.90 4.61 1.72
C GLU A 25 6.42 4.35 1.42
N VAL A 26 5.54 4.62 2.40
CA VAL A 26 4.10 4.47 2.25
C VAL A 26 3.51 5.56 1.36
N ALA A 27 3.97 6.81 1.50
CA ALA A 27 3.59 7.91 0.65
C ALA A 27 3.98 7.64 -0.81
N GLN A 28 5.21 7.17 -1.05
CA GLN A 28 5.67 6.79 -2.39
C GLN A 28 4.85 5.63 -2.96
N ALA A 29 4.56 4.59 -2.16
CA ALA A 29 3.73 3.48 -2.61
C ALA A 29 2.32 3.93 -3.01
N ARG A 30 1.74 4.89 -2.29
CA ARG A 30 0.46 5.52 -2.65
C ARG A 30 0.58 6.31 -3.95
N GLU A 31 1.62 7.12 -4.10
CA GLU A 31 1.86 7.92 -5.32
C GLU A 31 2.03 7.02 -6.54
N ASP A 32 2.85 5.98 -6.44
CA ASP A 32 3.04 4.97 -7.49
C ASP A 32 1.70 4.30 -7.87
N TRP A 33 0.87 3.98 -6.86
CA TRP A 33 -0.43 3.37 -7.08
C TRP A 33 -1.38 4.33 -7.81
N GLU A 34 -1.45 5.60 -7.41
CA GLU A 34 -2.28 6.63 -8.07
C GLU A 34 -1.80 6.98 -9.47
N ALA A 35 -0.49 7.08 -9.68
CA ALA A 35 0.10 7.37 -10.98
C ALA A 35 -0.27 6.32 -12.02
N GLN A 36 -0.49 5.06 -11.60
CA GLN A 36 -0.90 4.00 -12.49
C GLN A 36 -2.25 4.25 -13.19
N ALA A 37 -3.14 5.05 -12.61
CA ALA A 37 -4.40 5.43 -13.26
C ALA A 37 -4.20 6.24 -14.56
N LEU A 38 -2.99 6.76 -14.78
CA LEU A 38 -2.60 7.53 -15.96
C LEU A 38 -1.83 6.70 -17.01
N LEU A 39 -1.51 5.44 -16.71
CA LEU A 39 -0.74 4.57 -17.59
C LEU A 39 -1.63 3.91 -18.65
N SER A 40 -1.03 3.59 -19.79
CA SER A 40 -1.63 2.68 -20.76
C SER A 40 -1.72 1.26 -20.17
N ASP A 41 -2.59 0.40 -20.71
CA ASP A 41 -2.66 -1.01 -20.28
C ASP A 41 -1.31 -1.74 -20.43
N GLU A 42 -0.52 -1.40 -21.45
CA GLU A 42 0.79 -2.00 -21.66
C GLU A 42 1.81 -1.55 -20.59
N ASP A 43 1.85 -0.26 -20.31
CA ASP A 43 2.75 0.29 -19.28
C ASP A 43 2.33 -0.18 -17.89
N ALA A 44 1.03 -0.24 -17.61
CA ALA A 44 0.47 -0.70 -16.35
C ALA A 44 0.82 -2.17 -16.06
N ARG A 45 0.93 -3.03 -17.09
CA ARG A 45 1.37 -4.43 -16.92
C ARG A 45 2.80 -4.54 -16.40
N ASN A 46 3.65 -3.58 -16.74
CA ASN A 46 5.05 -3.53 -16.34
C ASN A 46 5.30 -2.62 -15.12
N ALA A 47 4.29 -1.89 -14.66
CA ALA A 47 4.36 -1.04 -13.49
C ALA A 47 4.45 -1.85 -12.19
N ARG A 48 4.85 -1.18 -11.10
CA ARG A 48 5.09 -1.78 -9.77
C ARG A 48 3.92 -2.64 -9.27
N PHE A 49 2.66 -2.22 -9.50
CA PHE A 49 1.48 -2.93 -9.00
C PHE A 49 0.74 -3.75 -10.07
N GLY A 50 1.18 -3.70 -11.33
CA GLY A 50 0.67 -4.51 -12.42
C GLY A 50 -0.77 -4.20 -12.84
N TRP A 51 -1.21 -4.78 -13.96
CA TRP A 51 -2.56 -4.64 -14.48
C TRP A 51 -3.36 -5.93 -14.35
N ILE A 52 -4.61 -5.82 -13.90
CA ILE A 52 -5.52 -6.96 -13.75
C ILE A 52 -6.60 -6.88 -14.84
N HIS A 53 -6.71 -7.92 -15.66
CA HIS A 53 -7.67 -7.97 -16.75
C HIS A 53 -9.09 -7.85 -16.21
N GLY A 54 -9.92 -7.01 -16.83
CA GLY A 54 -11.31 -6.78 -16.41
C GLY A 54 -11.47 -5.84 -15.21
N HIS A 55 -10.36 -5.25 -14.72
CA HIS A 55 -10.33 -4.29 -13.62
C HIS A 55 -9.65 -2.95 -14.01
N GLY A 56 -9.55 -2.68 -15.32
CA GLY A 56 -9.03 -1.43 -15.90
C GLY A 56 -10.03 -0.27 -15.87
N PRO A 57 -9.71 0.88 -16.49
CA PRO A 57 -10.60 2.06 -16.56
C PRO A 57 -11.95 1.79 -17.25
N ASP A 58 -11.96 0.79 -18.12
CA ASP A 58 -13.08 0.25 -18.87
C ASP A 58 -13.90 -0.78 -18.08
N ALA A 59 -13.42 -1.22 -16.92
CA ALA A 59 -14.23 -1.96 -15.97
C ALA A 59 -15.29 -1.02 -15.37
N GLY A 60 -16.53 -1.50 -15.24
CA GLY A 60 -17.60 -0.74 -14.60
C GLY A 60 -17.21 -0.25 -13.20
N ALA A 61 -17.93 0.73 -12.66
CA ALA A 61 -17.57 1.42 -11.41
C ALA A 61 -17.29 0.50 -10.20
N GLU A 62 -17.86 -0.71 -10.18
CA GLU A 62 -17.67 -1.71 -9.10
C GLU A 62 -16.47 -2.64 -9.32
N ALA A 63 -15.93 -2.71 -10.54
CA ALA A 63 -14.84 -3.61 -10.93
C ALA A 63 -13.54 -2.87 -11.25
N GLY A 64 -13.55 -1.56 -11.43
CA GLY A 64 -12.34 -0.77 -11.69
C GLY A 64 -11.34 -0.75 -10.53
N ARG A 65 -10.14 -0.24 -10.83
CA ARG A 65 -9.12 0.10 -9.83
C ARG A 65 -9.72 0.94 -8.70
N ILE A 66 -9.45 0.54 -7.45
CA ILE A 66 -9.89 1.29 -6.26
C ILE A 66 -8.84 2.37 -5.93
N PRO A 67 -9.21 3.67 -5.94
CA PRO A 67 -8.28 4.73 -5.57
C PRO A 67 -7.88 4.61 -4.10
N ALA A 68 -6.61 4.83 -3.80
CA ALA A 68 -6.15 4.95 -2.43
C ALA A 68 -6.76 6.22 -1.79
N PRO A 69 -7.05 6.20 -0.48
CA PRO A 69 -7.48 7.40 0.22
C PRO A 69 -6.43 8.54 0.13
N PRO A 70 -6.81 9.80 0.38
CA PRO A 70 -5.83 10.86 0.56
C PRO A 70 -4.94 10.57 1.78
N MET A 71 -3.65 10.94 1.71
CA MET A 71 -2.78 10.83 2.87
C MET A 71 -3.30 11.73 4.01
N PRO A 72 -3.23 11.27 5.28
CA PRO A 72 -3.49 12.14 6.41
C PRO A 72 -2.52 13.33 6.41
N GLY A 73 -2.98 14.51 6.83
CA GLY A 73 -2.14 15.71 6.97
C GLY A 73 -1.13 15.64 8.13
N VAL A 74 -0.87 14.45 8.66
CA VAL A 74 0.06 14.19 9.78
C VAL A 74 1.04 13.10 9.38
N GLN A 75 2.21 13.11 10.04
CA GLN A 75 3.20 12.07 9.88
C GLN A 75 2.70 10.76 10.52
N LEU A 76 2.78 9.68 9.74
CA LEU A 76 2.42 8.35 10.21
C LEU A 76 3.55 7.81 11.10
N LYS A 77 3.20 7.20 12.23
CA LYS A 77 4.17 6.65 13.17
C LYS A 77 4.30 5.14 12.98
N PRO A 78 5.51 4.59 12.75
CA PRO A 78 5.72 3.15 12.77
C PRO A 78 5.30 2.53 14.10
N ARG A 79 4.77 1.31 14.04
CA ARG A 79 4.51 0.51 15.24
C ARG A 79 5.83 -0.06 15.73
N SER A 80 6.41 0.61 16.72
CA SER A 80 7.59 0.13 17.41
C SER A 80 7.23 -0.87 18.50
N ARG A 81 8.06 -1.90 18.68
CA ARG A 81 7.93 -2.79 19.83
C ARG A 81 8.40 -2.06 21.09
N ASN A 82 7.53 -1.93 22.10
CA ASN A 82 7.98 -1.61 23.45
C ASN A 82 8.78 -2.80 23.96
N ARG A 83 10.12 -2.72 23.91
CA ARG A 83 10.97 -3.65 24.64
C ARG A 83 10.71 -3.37 26.12
N ALA A 84 10.12 -4.31 26.84
CA ALA A 84 10.16 -4.24 28.30
C ALA A 84 11.64 -4.21 28.68
N THR A 85 12.07 -3.12 29.32
CA THR A 85 13.38 -3.05 29.97
C THR A 85 13.41 -4.11 31.07
N ASP A 86 14.31 -5.08 30.93
CA ASP A 86 14.75 -5.95 32.03
C ASP A 86 15.46 -5.13 33.13
#